data_AF-A0A090WJV5-F1
#
_entry.id   AF-A0A090WJV5-F1
#
_cell.length_a   1.000
_cell.length_b   1.000
_cell.length_c   1.000
_cell.angle_alpha   90.00
_cell.angle_beta   90.00
_cell.angle_gamma   90.00
#
_symmetry.space_group_name_H-M   'P 1'
#
loop_
_entity.id
_entity.type
_entity.pdbx_description
1 polymer ?
#
loop_
_entity_poly.entity_id
_entity_poly.type
_entity_poly.pdbx_seq_one_letter_code
_entity_poly.pdbx_strand_id
1 'polypeptide(L)' 'MDIKVYDILGKQVINKKKIERTLSISNLNSGVYLIKAIQDRAISTKKLIVP' A
#
# COMPACT_ATOMS: atom_id res chain seq x y z
N MET A 1 4.17 1.16 11.99
CA MET A 1 3.14 0.83 10.98
C MET A 1 3.83 0.32 9.72
N ASP A 2 3.36 -0.81 9.21
CA ASP A 2 3.87 -1.41 7.98
C ASP A 2 2.82 -1.26 6.87
N ILE A 3 3.25 -0.81 5.70
CA ILE A 3 2.40 -0.66 4.52
C ILE A 3 2.88 -1.62 3.44
N LYS A 4 1.92 -2.39 2.91
CA LYS A 4 2.10 -3.22 1.72
C LYS A 4 1.12 -2.77 0.66
N VAL A 5 1.57 -2.64 -0.58
CA VAL A 5 0.72 -2.28 -1.73
C VAL A 5 0.78 -3.40 -2.74
N TYR A 6 -0.38 -3.79 -3.22
CA TYR A 6 -0.57 -4.86 -4.20
C TYR A 6 -1.29 -4.31 -5.42
N ASP A 7 -0.93 -4.78 -6.61
CA ASP A 7 -1.78 -4.59 -7.79
C ASP A 7 -3.00 -5.52 -7.76
N ILE A 8 -3.87 -5.39 -8.75
CA ILE A 8 -5.09 -6.21 -8.87
C ILE A 8 -4.82 -7.70 -9.10
N LEU A 9 -3.62 -8.08 -9.53
CA LEU A 9 -3.21 -9.46 -9.74
C LEU A 9 -2.58 -10.08 -8.48
N GLY A 10 -2.44 -9.29 -7.41
CA GLY A 10 -1.85 -9.72 -6.14
C GLY A 10 -0.32 -9.60 -6.08
N LYS A 11 0.33 -9.02 -7.09
CA LYS A 11 1.77 -8.74 -7.03
C LYS A 11 2.02 -7.60 -6.04
N GLN A 12 2.90 -7.85 -5.07
CA GLN A 12 3.32 -6.83 -4.12
C GLN A 12 4.28 -5.84 -4.80
N VAL A 13 3.88 -4.57 -4.93
CA VAL A 13 4.65 -3.52 -5.59
C VAL A 13 5.36 -2.59 -4.61
N ILE A 14 4.85 -2.46 -3.38
CA ILE A 14 5.50 -1.70 -2.30
C ILE A 14 5.49 -2.52 -1.02
N ASN A 15 6.63 -2.53 -0.33
CA ASN A 15 6.77 -3.06 1.02
C ASN A 15 7.61 -2.08 1.85
N LYS A 16 6.96 -1.37 2.77
CA LYS A 16 7.61 -0.36 3.61
C LYS A 16 7.28 -0.64 5.07
N LYS A 17 8.33 -0.69 5.89
CA LYS A 17 8.24 -0.92 7.32
C LYS A 17 8.52 0.37 8.08
N LYS A 18 7.97 0.48 9.29
CA LYS A 18 8.21 1.62 10.20
C LYS A 18 7.89 2.99 9.56
N ILE A 19 6.79 3.09 8.82
CA ILE A 19 6.32 4.39 8.34
C ILE A 19 5.78 5.21 9.51
N GLU A 20 6.18 6.47 9.62
CA GLU A 20 5.71 7.39 10.65
C GLU A 20 4.35 8.00 10.32
N ARG A 21 4.17 8.54 9.10
CA ARG A 21 2.92 9.23 8.71
C ARG A 21 2.52 9.05 7.25
N THR A 22 3.45 9.20 6.31
CA THR A 22 3.13 9.23 4.87
C THR A 22 4.00 8.26 4.06
N LEU A 23 3.45 7.81 2.94
CA LEU A 23 4.13 6.98 1.95
C LEU A 23 4.00 7.67 0.58
N SER A 24 5.12 7.91 -0.10
CA SER A 24 5.07 8.37 -1.49
C SER A 24 4.64 7.24 -2.43
N ILE A 25 3.73 7.56 -3.35
CA ILE A 25 3.23 6.68 -4.42
C ILE A 25 3.68 7.12 -5.81
N SER A 26 4.63 8.07 -5.91
CA SER A 26 5.09 8.65 -7.19
C SER A 26 5.63 7.63 -8.19
N ASN A 27 6.03 6.45 -7.72
CA ASN A 27 6.60 5.39 -8.54
C ASN A 27 5.57 4.34 -8.98
N LEU A 28 4.28 4.56 -8.67
CA LEU A 28 3.19 3.72 -9.15
C LEU A 28 2.72 4.23 -10.51
N ASN A 29 2.53 3.31 -11.44
CA ASN A 29 1.89 3.60 -12.72
C ASN A 29 0.37 3.78 -12.51
N SER A 30 -0.30 4.32 -13.51
CA SER A 30 -1.76 4.39 -13.56
C SER A 30 -2.38 3.01 -13.38
N GLY A 31 -3.40 2.92 -12.51
CA GLY A 31 -4.03 1.65 -12.20
C GLY A 31 -4.71 1.61 -10.83
N VAL A 32 -5.17 0.40 -10.46
CA VAL A 32 -5.86 0.14 -9.19
C VAL A 32 -4.96 -0.70 -8.28
N TYR A 33 -4.93 -0.32 -7.01
CA TYR A 33 -4.09 -0.96 -6.01
C TYR A 33 -4.86 -1.24 -4.71
N LEU A 34 -4.42 -2.28 -4.00
CA LEU A 34 -4.84 -2.61 -2.65
C LEU A 34 -3.73 -2.23 -1.67
N ILE A 35 -4.03 -1.31 -0.76
CA ILE A 35 -3.14 -0.93 0.34
C ILE A 35 -3.53 -1.75 1.56
N LYS A 36 -2.57 -2.46 2.14
CA LYS A 36 -2.67 -3.14 3.42
C LYS A 36 -1.81 -2.43 4.45
N ALA A 37 -2.44 -1.79 5.41
CA ALA A 37 -1.80 -1.17 6.56
C ALA A 37 -1.87 -2.11 7.77
N ILE A 38 -0.72 -2.32 8.39
CA ILE A 38 -0.55 -3.20 9.54
C ILE A 38 0.02 -2.36 10.68
N GLN A 39 -0.72 -2.27 11.78
CA GLN A 39 -0.29 -1.61 13.00
C GLN A 39 -0.55 -2.57 14.15
N ASP A 40 0.52 -3.09 14.74
CA ASP A 40 0.48 -4.13 15.77
C ASP A 40 -0.34 -5.35 15.33
N ARG A 41 -1.56 -5.52 15.87
CA ARG A 41 -2.49 -6.61 15.50
C ARG A 41 -3.64 -6.16 14.60
N ALA A 42 -3.75 -4.86 14.33
CA ALA A 42 -4.79 -4.32 13.47
C ALA A 42 -4.35 -4.31 12.01
N ILE A 43 -5.26 -4.74 11.14
CA ILE A 43 -5.07 -4.71 9.68
C ILE A 43 -6.19 -3.86 9.08
N SER A 44 -5.81 -2.85 8.30
CA SER A 44 -6.73 -2.04 7.50
C SER A 44 -6.40 -2.20 6.03
N THR A 45 -7.44 -2.30 5.20
CA THR A 45 -7.28 -2.39 3.74
C THR A 45 -8.07 -1.28 3.05
N LYS A 46 -7.46 -0.66 2.04
CA LYS A 46 -8.08 0.39 1.24
C LYS A 46 -7.74 0.23 -0.24
N LYS A 47 -8.69 0.55 -1.11
CA LYS A 47 -8.49 0.67 -2.55
C LYS A 47 -7.88 2.03 -2.86
N LEU A 48 -6.85 2.04 -3.69
CA LEU A 48 -6.24 3.24 -4.27
C LEU A 48 -6.39 3.19 -5.80
N ILE A 49 -6.71 4.34 -6.40
CA ILE A 49 -6.77 4.51 -7.84
C ILE A 49 -5.74 5.58 -8.20
N VAL A 50 -4.78 5.24 -9.05
CA VAL A 50 -3.78 6.15 -9.60
C VAL A 50 -4.21 6.46 -11.04
N PRO A 51 -4.42 7.75 -11.40
CA PRO A 51 -4.82 8.14 -12.74
C PRO A 51 -3.72 7.90 -13.77
#